data_AF-A0A4P8RJS8-F1
#
_entry.id   AF-A0A4P8RJS8-F1
#
_cell.length_a   1.000
_cell.length_b   1.000
_cell.length_c   1.000
_cell.angle_alpha   90.00
_cell.angle_beta   90.00
_cell.angle_gamma   90.00
#
_symmetry.space_group_name_H-M   'P 1'
#
loop_
_entity.id
_entity.type
_entity.pdbx_description
1 polymer ?
#
loop_
_entity_poly.entity_id
_entity_poly.type
_entity_poly.pdbx_seq_one_letter_code
_entity_poly.pdbx_strand_id
1 'polypeptide(L)'
;MAIATPQTQADPSAEDLMTREGLPKDLVCMVNNAYMGKKQFPVPFENKMYYGCCEMCVNTIQQQRKVRHAVDPVTGEEVDKSLAFIALKPGGANGDVLYFASEENYRKYMQ
;
A
#
# COMPACT_ATOMS: atom_id res chain seq x y z
N MET A 1 -10.09 30.12 33.71
CA MET A 1 -9.05 29.28 33.09
C MET A 1 -9.76 28.24 32.25
N ALA A 2 -9.70 28.36 30.92
CA ALA A 2 -10.36 27.43 30.01
C ALA A 2 -9.45 26.21 29.83
N ILE A 3 -9.89 25.05 30.32
CA ILE A 3 -9.23 23.77 30.05
C ILE A 3 -9.64 23.33 28.65
N ALA A 4 -8.71 23.43 27.70
CA ALA A 4 -8.88 22.87 26.37
C ALA A 4 -8.83 21.34 26.48
N THR A 5 -9.89 20.69 26.01
CA THR A 5 -10.00 19.24 25.84
C THR A 5 -8.92 18.73 24.88
N PRO A 6 -8.28 17.58 25.14
CA PRO A 6 -7.42 16.96 24.14
C PRO A 6 -8.29 16.46 22.99
N GLN A 7 -8.09 17.01 21.79
CA GLN A 7 -8.67 16.46 20.57
C GLN A 7 -7.95 15.15 20.25
N THR A 8 -8.58 14.02 20.56
CA THR A 8 -8.23 12.71 20.00
C THR A 8 -8.46 12.77 18.49
N GLN A 9 -7.42 13.08 17.73
CA GLN A 9 -7.38 12.83 16.30
C GLN A 9 -7.01 11.36 16.15
N ALA A 10 -8.01 10.49 16.02
CA ALA A 10 -7.77 9.13 15.55
C ALA A 10 -7.31 9.23 14.09
N ASP A 11 -6.12 8.70 13.78
CA ASP A 11 -5.70 8.53 12.40
C ASP A 11 -6.79 7.74 11.65
N PRO A 12 -7.19 8.17 10.43
CA PRO A 12 -8.19 7.43 9.66
C PRO A 12 -7.70 6.00 9.42
N SER A 13 -8.51 5.02 9.84
CA SER A 13 -8.24 3.60 9.61
C SER A 13 -8.13 3.34 8.10
N ALA A 14 -7.35 2.34 7.72
CA ALA A 14 -7.10 1.97 6.34
C ALA A 14 -8.39 1.69 5.53
N GLU A 15 -9.46 1.27 6.21
CA GLU A 15 -10.80 1.06 5.64
C GLU A 15 -11.49 2.37 5.21
N ASP A 16 -11.23 3.48 5.90
CA ASP A 16 -11.79 4.80 5.60
C ASP A 16 -11.08 5.48 4.40
N LEU A 17 -9.83 5.06 4.15
CA LEU A 17 -8.97 5.56 3.06
C LEU A 17 -9.01 4.69 1.80
N MET A 18 -9.81 3.62 1.79
CA MET A 18 -10.10 2.83 0.60
C MET A 18 -10.93 3.67 -0.37
N THR A 19 -10.26 4.30 -1.33
CA THR A 19 -10.93 5.01 -2.42
C THR A 19 -11.31 4.05 -3.56
N ARG A 20 -12.05 4.54 -4.55
CA ARG A 20 -12.29 3.80 -5.80
C ARG A 20 -11.01 3.42 -6.54
N GLU A 21 -9.89 4.09 -6.26
CA GLU A 21 -8.58 3.83 -6.86
C GLU A 21 -7.71 2.91 -5.99
N GLY A 22 -8.24 2.44 -4.87
CA GLY A 22 -7.55 1.63 -3.87
C GLY A 22 -6.92 2.48 -2.75
N LEU A 23 -6.02 1.85 -2.01
CA LEU A 23 -5.24 2.50 -0.96
C LEU A 23 -4.22 3.49 -1.56
N PRO A 24 -3.98 4.64 -0.91
CA PRO A 24 -2.93 5.55 -1.32
C PRO A 24 -1.55 4.86 -1.27
N LYS A 25 -0.84 4.87 -2.40
CA LYS A 25 0.44 4.18 -2.56
C LYS A 25 1.52 4.73 -1.61
N ASP A 26 1.46 6.01 -1.30
CA ASP A 26 2.38 6.69 -0.39
C ASP A 26 2.16 6.35 1.08
N LEU A 27 1.11 5.59 1.42
CA LEU A 27 0.85 5.06 2.75
C LEU A 27 1.25 3.59 2.91
N VAL A 28 1.81 2.98 1.86
CA VAL A 28 2.12 1.54 1.82
C VAL A 28 3.63 1.33 1.72
N CYS A 29 4.16 0.42 2.54
CA CYS A 29 5.52 -0.08 2.35
C CYS A 29 5.49 -1.24 1.36
N MET A 30 6.00 -1.02 0.16
CA MET A 30 5.98 -2.01 -0.92
C MET A 30 6.92 -3.20 -0.67
N VAL A 31 7.93 -3.04 0.19
CA VAL A 31 8.82 -4.15 0.59
C VAL A 31 8.10 -5.10 1.53
N ASN A 32 7.39 -4.56 2.52
CA ASN A 32 6.71 -5.36 3.53
C ASN A 32 5.30 -5.78 3.10
N ASN A 33 4.76 -5.23 2.01
CA ASN A 33 3.38 -5.41 1.58
C ASN A 33 2.40 -5.06 2.72
N ALA A 34 2.65 -3.93 3.37
CA ALA A 34 1.85 -3.49 4.51
C ALA A 34 1.46 -2.03 4.37
N TYR A 35 0.22 -1.74 4.71
CA TYR A 35 -0.30 -0.41 4.94
C TYR A 35 0.27 0.13 6.26
N MET A 36 0.84 1.33 6.20
CA MET A 36 1.60 1.91 7.31
C MET A 36 0.87 3.04 8.03
N GLY A 37 -0.25 3.53 7.48
CA GLY A 37 -1.04 4.62 8.08
C GLY A 37 -0.40 6.01 8.05
N LYS A 38 0.81 6.15 7.48
CA LYS A 38 1.56 7.40 7.40
C LYS A 38 2.30 7.49 6.08
N LYS A 39 2.75 8.69 5.70
CA LYS A 39 3.54 8.87 4.47
C LYS A 39 4.87 8.12 4.54
N GLN A 40 5.17 7.41 3.47
CA GLN A 40 6.39 6.62 3.28
C GLN A 40 7.40 7.38 2.42
N PHE A 41 8.64 6.88 2.37
CA PHE A 41 9.70 7.50 1.57
C PHE A 41 9.47 7.18 0.08
N PRO A 42 9.39 8.21 -0.80
CA PRO A 42 9.24 8.01 -2.24
C PRO A 42 10.55 7.49 -2.83
N VAL A 43 10.44 6.53 -3.74
CA VAL A 43 11.57 5.89 -4.43
C VAL A 43 11.30 5.92 -5.93
N PRO A 44 11.81 6.94 -6.64
CA PRO A 44 11.73 6.98 -8.09
C PRO A 44 12.63 5.91 -8.70
N PHE A 45 12.09 5.11 -9.61
CA PHE A 45 12.84 4.09 -10.35
C PHE A 45 12.21 3.87 -11.73
N GLU A 46 12.99 3.98 -12.81
CA GLU A 46 12.53 3.76 -14.20
C GLU A 46 11.22 4.50 -14.57
N ASN A 47 11.11 5.79 -14.22
CA ASN A 47 9.91 6.63 -14.43
C ASN A 47 8.66 6.20 -13.63
N LYS A 48 8.82 5.34 -12.64
CA LYS A 48 7.77 4.90 -11.72
C LYS A 48 8.09 5.34 -10.30
N MET A 49 7.06 5.37 -9.45
CA MET A 49 7.19 5.78 -8.04
C MET A 49 6.81 4.63 -7.12
N TYR A 50 7.74 4.25 -6.26
CA TYR A 50 7.56 3.22 -5.23
C TYR A 50 7.69 3.85 -3.84
N TYR A 51 7.33 3.09 -2.80
CA TYR A 51 7.32 3.60 -1.43
C TYR A 51 7.86 2.58 -0.42
N GLY A 52 8.73 3.04 0.46
CA GLY A 52 9.36 2.23 1.51
C GLY A 52 9.29 2.92 2.88
N CYS A 53 9.25 2.13 3.97
CA CYS A 53 9.08 2.67 5.32
C CYS A 53 10.36 3.12 6.03
N CYS A 54 11.52 2.80 5.48
CA CYS A 54 12.83 3.17 6.00
C CYS A 54 13.87 3.13 4.88
N GLU A 55 15.07 3.64 5.16
CA GLU A 55 16.19 3.66 4.22
C GLU A 55 16.55 2.27 3.67
N MET A 56 16.47 1.23 4.52
CA MET A 56 16.67 -0.15 4.07
C MET A 56 15.64 -0.57 3.01
N CYS A 57 14.37 -0.18 3.17
CA CYS A 57 13.33 -0.46 2.18
C CYS A 57 13.59 0.32 0.88
N VAL A 58 14.04 1.57 0.97
CA VAL A 58 14.43 2.38 -0.19
C VAL A 58 15.53 1.70 -1.00
N ASN A 59 16.61 1.30 -0.33
CA ASN A 59 17.73 0.59 -0.97
C ASN A 59 17.26 -0.75 -1.58
N THR A 60 16.41 -1.49 -0.87
CA THR A 60 15.87 -2.77 -1.35
C THR A 60 15.04 -2.58 -2.62
N ILE A 61 14.22 -1.52 -2.70
CA ILE A 61 13.41 -1.21 -3.89
C ILE A 61 14.28 -0.90 -5.10
N GLN A 62 15.39 -0.19 -4.92
CA GLN A 62 16.29 0.14 -6.02
C GLN A 62 17.04 -1.08 -6.55
N GLN A 63 17.44 -1.98 -5.64
CA GLN A 63 18.31 -3.12 -5.97
C GLN A 63 17.55 -4.40 -6.34
N GLN A 64 16.37 -4.65 -5.78
CA GLN A 64 15.69 -5.93 -5.90
C GLN A 64 14.37 -5.80 -6.68
N ARG A 65 14.36 -6.30 -7.93
CA ARG A 65 13.16 -6.32 -8.78
C ARG A 65 11.95 -6.96 -8.10
N LYS A 66 12.18 -8.03 -7.32
CA LYS A 66 11.12 -8.80 -6.66
C LYS A 66 10.26 -7.98 -5.70
N VAL A 67 10.79 -6.89 -5.11
CA VAL A 67 10.01 -6.04 -4.21
C VAL A 67 9.20 -4.98 -4.96
N ARG A 68 9.53 -4.72 -6.24
CA ARG A 68 8.78 -3.83 -7.14
C ARG A 68 7.60 -4.53 -7.82
N HIS A 69 7.56 -5.85 -7.80
CA HIS A 69 6.52 -6.65 -8.44
C HIS A 69 5.75 -7.49 -7.41
N ALA A 70 4.51 -7.80 -7.72
CA ALA A 70 3.64 -8.70 -6.97
C ALA A 70 2.91 -9.64 -7.94
N VAL A 71 2.19 -10.61 -7.40
CA VAL A 71 1.32 -11.49 -8.19
C VAL A 71 -0.13 -11.12 -7.90
N ASP A 72 -0.92 -10.87 -8.94
CA ASP A 72 -2.35 -10.68 -8.80
C ASP A 72 -2.99 -12.01 -8.35
N PRO A 73 -3.68 -12.06 -7.20
CA PRO A 73 -4.23 -13.30 -6.67
C PRO A 73 -5.41 -13.86 -7.49
N VAL A 74 -5.97 -13.08 -8.42
CA VAL A 74 -7.08 -13.49 -9.30
C VAL A 74 -6.57 -14.05 -10.63
N THR A 75 -5.64 -13.37 -11.28
CA THR A 75 -5.15 -13.80 -12.61
C THR A 75 -3.86 -14.61 -12.55
N GLY A 76 -3.11 -14.53 -11.45
CA GLY A 76 -1.78 -15.14 -11.31
C GLY A 76 -0.68 -14.39 -12.07
N GLU A 77 -1.00 -13.25 -12.68
CA GLU A 77 -0.05 -12.46 -13.46
C GLU A 77 0.85 -11.61 -12.56
N GLU A 78 2.07 -11.35 -13.03
CA GLU A 78 2.98 -10.44 -12.36
C GLU A 78 2.56 -8.99 -12.65
N VAL A 79 2.42 -8.19 -11.58
CA VAL A 79 2.02 -6.78 -11.64
C VAL A 79 3.09 -5.89 -11.02
N ASP A 80 3.31 -4.73 -11.62
CA ASP A 80 4.18 -3.70 -11.06
C ASP A 80 3.45 -2.96 -9.92
N LYS A 81 4.02 -2.97 -8.71
CA LYS A 81 3.38 -2.38 -7.52
C LYS A 81 3.16 -0.87 -7.62
N SER A 82 3.94 -0.17 -8.44
CA SER A 82 3.75 1.28 -8.65
C SER A 82 2.48 1.60 -9.47
N LEU A 83 2.00 0.64 -10.27
CA LEU A 83 0.81 0.77 -11.12
C LEU A 83 -0.37 -0.05 -10.61
N ALA A 84 -0.12 -1.03 -9.75
CA ALA A 84 -1.15 -1.91 -9.21
C ALA A 84 -2.21 -1.16 -8.40
N PHE A 85 -3.41 -1.75 -8.41
CA PHE A 85 -4.46 -1.44 -7.45
C PHE A 85 -4.10 -2.10 -6.12
N ILE A 86 -3.96 -1.31 -5.06
CA ILE A 86 -3.54 -1.81 -3.73
C ILE A 86 -4.77 -1.84 -2.83
N ALA A 87 -5.02 -2.97 -2.18
CA ALA A 87 -6.08 -3.12 -1.21
C ALA A 87 -5.60 -3.88 0.02
N LEU A 88 -6.22 -3.64 1.17
CA LEU A 88 -6.05 -4.46 2.35
C LEU A 88 -6.42 -5.91 2.04
N LYS A 89 -5.64 -6.82 2.60
CA LYS A 89 -5.94 -8.24 2.59
C LYS A 89 -7.11 -8.50 3.55
N PRO A 90 -8.25 -9.01 3.08
CA PRO A 90 -9.35 -9.40 3.96
C PRO A 90 -8.89 -10.50 4.92
N GLY A 91 -9.15 -10.32 6.22
CA GLY A 91 -8.68 -11.25 7.25
C GLY A 91 -7.15 -11.30 7.43
N GLY A 92 -6.41 -10.36 6.82
CA GLY A 92 -4.98 -10.16 7.06
C GLY A 92 -4.73 -9.53 8.43
N ALA A 93 -3.55 -9.77 8.99
CA ALA A 93 -3.13 -9.12 10.22
C ALA A 93 -2.45 -7.78 9.91
N ASN A 94 -2.58 -6.80 10.81
CA ASN A 94 -1.71 -5.61 10.87
C ASN A 94 -1.54 -4.82 9.55
N GLY A 95 -2.60 -4.71 8.74
CA GLY A 95 -2.57 -3.89 7.53
C GLY A 95 -1.87 -4.55 6.33
N ASP A 96 -1.76 -5.88 6.30
CA ASP A 96 -1.32 -6.59 5.09
C ASP A 96 -2.10 -6.09 3.86
N VAL A 97 -1.38 -5.87 2.75
CA VAL A 97 -1.97 -5.48 1.47
C VAL A 97 -1.75 -6.51 0.37
N LEU A 98 -2.69 -6.54 -0.56
CA LEU A 98 -2.63 -7.26 -1.82
C LEU A 98 -2.53 -6.27 -2.98
N TYR A 99 -2.01 -6.75 -4.09
CA TYR A 99 -1.82 -5.99 -5.32
C TYR A 99 -2.59 -6.67 -6.44
N PHE A 100 -3.32 -5.87 -7.20
CA PHE A 100 -4.14 -6.33 -8.31
C PHE A 100 -3.78 -5.55 -9.57
N ALA A 101 -3.91 -6.18 -10.73
CA ALA A 101 -3.73 -5.55 -12.03
C ALA A 101 -4.79 -4.47 -12.28
N SER A 102 -5.97 -4.60 -11.67
CA SER A 102 -7.08 -3.66 -11.81
C SER A 102 -8.05 -3.70 -10.61
N GLU A 103 -8.88 -2.66 -10.47
CA GLU A 103 -10.01 -2.64 -9.53
C GLU A 103 -10.97 -3.80 -9.79
N GLU A 104 -11.18 -4.19 -11.05
CA GLU A 104 -12.07 -5.32 -11.39
C GLU A 104 -11.57 -6.64 -10.78
N ASN A 105 -10.26 -6.88 -10.81
CA ASN A 105 -9.68 -8.07 -10.19
C ASN A 105 -9.88 -8.04 -8.67
N TYR A 106 -9.66 -6.89 -8.03
CA TYR A 106 -10.00 -6.75 -6.61
C TYR A 106 -11.48 -7.06 -6.32
N ARG A 107 -12.41 -6.56 -7.14
CA ARG A 107 -13.85 -6.83 -6.99
C ARG A 107 -14.21 -8.30 -7.23
N LYS A 108 -13.50 -9.02 -8.10
CA LYS A 108 -13.64 -10.47 -8.27
C LYS A 108 -13.09 -11.22 -7.06
N TYR A 109 -12.01 -10.74 -6.46
CA TYR A 109 -11.42 -11.34 -5.26
C TYR A 109 -12.29 -11.17 -4.01
N MET A 110 -13.09 -10.10 -3.93
CA MET A 110 -14.02 -9.83 -2.82
C MET A 110 -15.39 -10.52 -2.95
N GLN A 111 -15.66 -11.20 -4.06
CA GLN A 111 -16.93 -11.88 -4.33
C GLN A 111 -16.94 -13.30 -3.77
#